data_AF-A0A149VI89-F1
#
_entry.id   AF-A0A149VI89-F1
#
_cell.length_a   1.000
_cell.length_b   1.000
_cell.length_c   1.000
_cell.angle_alpha   90.00
_cell.angle_beta   90.00
_cell.angle_gamma   90.00
#
_symmetry.space_group_name_H-M   'P 1'
#
loop_
_entity.id
_entity.type
_entity.pdbx_description
1 polymer ?
#
loop_
_entity_poly.entity_id
_entity_poly.type
_entity_poly.pdbx_seq_one_letter_code
_entity_poly.pdbx_strand_id
1 'polypeptide(L)' 'MFWNNRSQAVRIPVEFQMPGDRVLIRRDGEKLVLEPVKTPSTLKELLMAWREEPQLSPEDDFPDIQDVAATPEDIL' A
#
# COMPACT_ATOMS: atom_id res chain seq x y z
N MET A 1 2.34 -28.15 -5.50
CA MET A 1 1.62 -27.20 -6.38
C MET A 1 0.18 -27.67 -6.52
N PHE A 2 -0.77 -26.76 -6.66
CA PHE A 2 -2.20 -27.07 -6.78
C PHE A 2 -2.90 -26.04 -7.68
N TRP A 3 -4.15 -26.31 -8.05
CA TRP A 3 -5.00 -25.35 -8.75
C TRP A 3 -5.86 -24.58 -7.76
N ASN A 4 -5.88 -23.26 -7.88
CA ASN A 4 -6.84 -22.38 -7.20
C ASN A 4 -7.72 -21.73 -8.26
N ASN A 5 -8.95 -22.24 -8.40
CA ASN A 5 -9.85 -21.87 -9.49
C ASN A 5 -9.19 -22.06 -10.87
N ARG A 6 -9.01 -20.99 -11.65
CA ARG A 6 -8.35 -21.03 -12.98
C ARG A 6 -6.84 -20.71 -12.93
N SER A 7 -6.25 -20.65 -11.73
CA SER A 7 -4.85 -20.25 -11.51
C SER A 7 -4.02 -21.36 -10.88
N GLN A 8 -2.77 -21.49 -11.32
CA GLN A 8 -1.80 -22.40 -10.71
C GLN A 8 -1.20 -21.76 -9.45
N ALA A 9 -1.10 -22.52 -8.36
CA ALA A 9 -0.66 -22.03 -7.06
C ALA A 9 0.42 -22.93 -6.43
N VAL A 10 1.36 -22.28 -5.73
CA VAL A 10 2.41 -22.93 -4.94
C VAL A 10 2.11 -22.69 -3.46
N ARG A 11 2.21 -23.74 -2.62
CA ARG A 11 2.14 -23.56 -1.16
C ARG A 11 3.50 -23.04 -0.70
N ILE A 12 3.50 -21.93 0.04
CA ILE A 12 4.70 -21.37 0.65
C ILE A 12 4.80 -21.91 2.08
N PRO A 13 5.82 -22.72 2.41
CA PRO A 13 6.07 -23.16 3.78
C PRO A 13 6.30 -21.96 4.72
N VAL A 14 6.08 -22.16 6.02
CA VAL A 14 6.14 -21.07 7.01
C VAL A 14 7.54 -20.44 7.10
N GLU A 15 8.58 -21.24 6.90
CA GLU A 15 9.98 -20.79 6.87
C GLU A 15 10.30 -19.87 5.68
N PHE A 16 9.45 -19.85 4.65
CA PHE A 16 9.55 -18.97 3.48
C PHE A 16 8.44 -17.92 3.43
N GLN A 17 7.71 -17.72 4.53
CA GLN A 17 6.64 -16.74 4.59
C GLN A 17 7.19 -15.33 4.33
N MET A 18 6.61 -14.64 3.34
CA MET A 18 6.93 -13.26 3.02
C MET A 18 6.04 -12.29 3.80
N PRO A 19 6.50 -11.07 4.09
CA PRO A 19 5.64 -10.05 4.68
C PRO A 19 4.55 -9.61 3.70
N GLY A 20 3.35 -9.34 4.22
CA GLY A 20 2.21 -8.85 3.44
C GLY A 20 1.45 -9.93 2.66
N ASP A 21 0.60 -9.47 1.74
CA ASP A 21 -0.31 -10.31 0.92
C ASP A 21 0.01 -10.29 -0.57
N ARG A 22 1.02 -9.51 -0.98
CA ARG A 22 1.37 -9.23 -2.38
C ARG A 22 2.86 -9.38 -2.64
N VAL A 23 3.17 -9.86 -3.84
CA VAL A 23 4.53 -10.10 -4.33
C VAL A 23 4.66 -9.67 -5.78
N LEU A 24 5.85 -9.21 -6.16
CA LEU A 24 6.26 -9.10 -7.56
C LEU A 24 6.79 -10.44 -8.01
N ILE A 25 6.36 -10.88 -9.20
CA ILE A 25 6.83 -12.13 -9.81
C ILE A 25 7.60 -11.77 -11.07
N ARG A 26 8.86 -12.22 -11.14
CA ARG A 26 9.69 -12.11 -12.35
C ARG A 26 10.22 -13.48 -12.74
N ARG A 27 10.37 -13.70 -14.05
CA ARG A 27 11.02 -14.88 -14.60
C ARG A 27 12.52 -14.61 -14.79
N ASP A 28 13.35 -15.53 -14.32
CA ASP A 28 14.80 -15.55 -14.49
C ASP A 28 15.21 -16.90 -15.08
N GLY A 29 15.26 -16.96 -16.42
CA GLY A 29 15.38 -18.22 -17.16
C GLY A 29 14.24 -19.19 -16.81
N GLU A 30 14.59 -20.32 -16.22
CA GLU A 30 13.64 -21.36 -15.78
C GLU A 30 13.08 -21.12 -14.37
N LYS A 31 13.58 -20.10 -13.66
CA LYS A 31 13.18 -19.79 -12.29
C LYS A 31 12.07 -18.73 -12.27
N LEU A 32 11.18 -18.84 -11.29
CA LEU A 32 10.31 -17.73 -10.87
C LEU A 32 10.91 -17.13 -9.59
N VAL A 33 11.19 -15.84 -9.63
CA VAL A 33 11.67 -15.06 -8.49
C VAL A 33 10.49 -14.27 -7.93
N LEU A 34 10.25 -14.43 -6.63
CA LEU A 34 9.19 -13.73 -5.90
C LEU A 34 9.86 -12.72 -4.97
N GLU A 35 9.44 -11.47 -5.07
CA GLU A 35 9.92 -10.37 -4.21
C GLU A 35 8.72 -9.76 -3.46
N PRO A 36 8.78 -9.58 -2.13
CA PRO A 36 7.66 -9.00 -1.39
C PRO A 36 7.42 -7.55 -1.81
N VAL A 37 6.15 -7.19 -2.00
CA VAL A 37 5.79 -5.78 -2.19
C VAL A 37 5.88 -5.10 -0.83
N LYS A 38 6.81 -4.16 -0.70
CA LYS A 38 6.90 -3.32 0.50
C LYS A 38 5.72 -2.37 0.51
N THR A 39 4.81 -2.57 1.45
CA THR A 39 3.77 -1.62 1.78
C THR A 39 4.03 -1.08 3.18
N PRO A 40 3.71 0.19 3.45
CA PRO A 40 3.79 0.71 4.80
C PRO A 40 2.95 -0.15 5.75
N SER A 41 3.60 -0.75 6.73
CA SER A 41 3.00 -1.65 7.72
C SER A 41 2.65 -0.94 9.03
N THR A 42 3.11 0.30 9.17
CA THR A 42 2.85 1.15 10.34
C THR A 42 2.38 2.54 9.89
N LEU A 43 1.66 3.25 10.78
CA LEU A 43 1.28 4.64 10.54
C LEU A 43 2.50 5.53 10.26
N LYS A 44 3.63 5.27 10.93
CA LYS A 44 4.87 6.02 10.71
C LYS A 44 5.42 5.82 9.30
N GLU A 45 5.49 4.57 8.84
CA GLU A 45 5.95 4.26 7.47
C GLU A 45 5.00 4.87 6.44
N LEU A 46 3.69 4.88 6.72
CA LEU A 46 2.69 5.46 5.81
C LEU A 46 2.88 6.97 5.68
N LEU A 47 3.03 7.66 6.81
CA LEU A 47 3.31 9.10 6.82
C LEU A 47 4.63 9.45 6.13
N MET A 48 5.66 8.60 6.25
CA MET A 48 6.91 8.80 5.51
C MET A 48 6.71 8.65 4.01
N ALA A 49 5.95 7.66 3.55
CA ALA A 49 5.63 7.46 2.14
C ALA A 49 4.85 8.64 1.56
N TRP A 50 3.80 9.11 2.23
CA TRP A 50 3.02 10.28 1.80
C TRP A 50 3.83 11.57 1.72
N ARG A 51 4.90 11.71 2.52
CA ARG A 51 5.81 12.86 2.42
C ARG A 51 6.68 12.85 1.17
N GLU A 52 6.86 11.70 0.54
CA GLU A 52 7.62 11.56 -0.71
C GLU A 52 6.70 11.66 -1.95
N GLU A 53 5.39 11.58 -1.77
CA GLU A 53 4.43 11.73 -2.87
C GLU A 53 4.48 13.15 -3.45
N PRO A 54 4.37 13.30 -4.78
CA PRO A 54 4.29 14.62 -5.41
C PRO A 54 3.05 15.36 -4.92
N GLN A 55 3.15 16.69 -4.85
CA GLN A 55 1.98 17.52 -4.57
C GLN A 55 0.92 17.31 -5.65
N LEU A 56 -0.34 17.35 -5.23
CA LEU A 56 -1.48 17.30 -6.13
C LEU A 56 -1.41 18.44 -7.14
N SER A 57 -1.91 18.19 -8.34
CA SER A 57 -2.15 19.25 -9.32
C SER A 57 -3.20 20.22 -8.78
N PRO A 58 -3.20 21.49 -9.23
CA PRO A 58 -4.19 22.47 -8.76
C PRO A 58 -5.66 22.11 -9.03
N GLU A 59 -5.92 21.18 -9.95
CA GLU A 59 -7.26 20.67 -10.25
C GLU A 59 -7.75 19.62 -9.23
N ASP A 60 -6.80 18.94 -8.56
CA ASP A 60 -7.06 17.91 -7.55
C ASP A 60 -6.79 18.41 -6.12
N ASP A 61 -6.14 19.57 -5.97
CA ASP A 61 -5.84 20.17 -4.68
C ASP A 61 -7.09 20.80 -4.04
N PHE A 62 -7.07 20.93 -2.71
CA PHE A 62 -8.15 21.56 -1.99
C PHE A 62 -8.22 23.07 -2.31
N PRO A 63 -9.42 23.67 -2.35
CA PRO A 63 -9.54 25.11 -2.48
C PRO A 63 -8.92 25.83 -1.28
N ASP A 64 -8.50 27.08 -1.47
CA ASP A 64 -8.09 27.92 -0.36
C ASP A 64 -9.25 28.11 0.64
N ILE A 65 -9.05 27.67 1.89
CA ILE A 65 -10.00 27.85 2.98
C ILE A 65 -9.41 28.85 3.97
N GLN A 66 -10.21 29.81 4.41
CA GLN A 66 -9.82 30.72 5.47
C GLN A 66 -9.74 29.96 6.79
N ASP A 67 -8.57 30.00 7.44
CA ASP A 67 -8.36 29.44 8.78
C ASP A 67 -9.02 30.36 9.82
N VAL A 68 -10.32 30.17 10.01
CA VAL A 68 -11.14 30.89 10.99
C VAL A 68 -11.33 30.04 12.23
N ALA A 69 -11.26 30.67 13.41
CA ALA A 69 -11.55 29.97 14.66
C ALA A 69 -12.96 29.37 14.62
N ALA A 70 -13.07 28.10 15.03
CA ALA A 70 -14.36 27.44 15.16
C ALA A 70 -15.27 28.25 16.08
N THR A 71 -16.51 28.47 15.65
CA THR A 71 -17.55 29.06 16.50
C THR A 71 -18.04 28.00 17.48
N PRO A 72 -18.21 28.31 18.77
CA PRO A 72 -18.86 27.40 19.71
C PRO A 72 -20.25 27.03 19.19
N GLU A 73 -20.51 25.74 19.02
CA GLU A 73 -21.86 25.22 18.76
C GLU A 73 -22.45 24.75 20.09
N ASP A 74 -23.71 25.11 20.37
CA ASP A 74 -24.46 24.52 21.46
C ASP A 74 -24.82 23.07 21.09
N ILE A 75 -24.00 22.13 21.54
CA ILE A 75 -24.27 20.70 21.41
C ILE A 75 -25.23 20.32 22.56
N LEU A 76 -26.50 20.07 22.22
CA LEU A 76 -27.55 19.63 23.16
C LEU A 76 -27.26 18.26 23.79
#